data_AF-A0A0A2HS66-F1
#
_entry.id   AF-A0A0A2HS66-F1
#
_cell.length_a   1.000
_cell.length_b   1.000
_cell.length_c   1.000
_cell.angle_alpha   90.00
_cell.angle_beta   90.00
_cell.angle_gamma   90.00
#
_symmetry.space_group_name_H-M   'P 1'
#
loop_
_entity.id
_entity.type
_entity.pdbx_description
1 polymer ?
#
loop_
_entity_poly.entity_id
_entity_poly.type
_entity_poly.pdbx_seq_one_letter_code
_entity_poly.pdbx_strand_id
1 'polypeptide(L)'
;MSKQDPPSPPTISPYIFPVVLAGMGLWCLYDGWLTSDPKMQEYLLFNRIGSVVLLLWAAIDAVRTRRLEREEAAAAPPDRCGG
;
A
#
# COMPACT_ATOMS: atom_id res chain seq x y z
N MET A 1 -5.29 10.84 40.90
CA MET A 1 -5.28 11.30 39.50
C MET A 1 -4.65 10.20 38.65
N SER A 2 -5.45 9.29 38.09
CA SER A 2 -4.91 8.20 37.26
C SER A 2 -4.52 8.79 35.90
N LYS A 3 -3.23 8.70 35.54
CA LYS A 3 -2.74 9.03 34.20
C LYS A 3 -3.44 8.08 33.22
N GLN A 4 -4.31 8.61 32.38
CA GLN A 4 -4.84 7.87 31.24
C GLN A 4 -3.69 7.74 30.24
N ASP A 5 -3.22 6.51 30.02
CA ASP A 5 -2.32 6.23 28.92
C ASP A 5 -2.99 6.63 27.60
N PRO A 6 -2.26 7.29 26.68
CA PRO A 6 -2.83 7.69 25.41
C PRO A 6 -3.36 6.44 24.69
N PRO A 7 -4.56 6.52 24.08
CA PRO A 7 -5.13 5.38 23.36
C PRO A 7 -4.12 4.91 22.31
N SER A 8 -3.80 3.61 22.33
CA SER A 8 -2.92 2.99 21.35
C SER A 8 -3.38 3.41 19.95
N PRO A 9 -2.48 3.95 19.10
CA PRO A 9 -2.89 4.40 17.78
C PRO A 9 -3.54 3.24 17.03
N PRO A 10 -4.61 3.51 16.26
CA PRO A 10 -5.35 2.46 15.57
C PRO A 10 -4.41 1.66 14.68
N THR A 11 -4.38 0.35 14.90
CA THR A 11 -3.56 -0.61 14.13
C THR A 11 -4.16 -0.79 12.74
N ILE A 12 -4.01 0.21 11.88
CA ILE A 12 -4.35 0.09 10.46
C ILE A 12 -3.27 -0.82 9.84
N SER A 13 -3.70 -1.88 9.15
CA SER A 13 -2.77 -2.78 8.47
C SER A 13 -1.89 -1.97 7.50
N PRO A 14 -0.55 -2.08 7.59
CA PRO A 14 0.37 -1.25 6.81
C PRO A 14 0.30 -1.55 5.31
N TYR A 15 -0.43 -2.61 4.93
CA TYR A 15 -0.66 -2.99 3.54
C TYR A 15 -1.90 -2.38 2.91
N ILE A 16 -2.78 -1.71 3.65
CA ILE A 16 -4.00 -1.13 3.06
C ILE A 16 -3.65 -0.10 1.99
N PHE A 17 -2.71 0.79 2.28
CA PHE A 17 -2.27 1.82 1.34
C PHE A 17 -1.69 1.25 0.04
N PRO A 18 -0.68 0.37 0.06
CA PRO A 18 -0.12 -0.19 -1.18
C PRO A 18 -1.13 -1.06 -1.93
N VAL A 19 -2.04 -1.76 -1.24
CA VAL A 19 -3.11 -2.55 -1.89
C VAL A 19 -4.10 -1.66 -2.63
N VAL A 20 -4.55 -0.57 -2.01
CA VAL A 20 -5.46 0.41 -2.65
C VAL A 20 -4.77 1.05 -3.85
N LEU A 21 -3.50 1.46 -3.72
CA LEU A 21 -2.74 1.98 -4.85
C LEU A 21 -2.60 0.98 -5.99
N ALA A 22 -2.28 -0.29 -5.67
CA ALA A 22 -2.14 -1.34 -6.67
C ALA A 22 -3.47 -1.58 -7.40
N GLY A 23 -4.58 -1.65 -6.66
CA GLY A 23 -5.92 -1.80 -7.24
C GLY A 23 -6.29 -0.65 -8.17
N MET A 24 -6.05 0.59 -7.74
CA MET A 24 -6.32 1.78 -8.56
C MET A 24 -5.39 1.86 -9.78
N GLY A 25 -4.12 1.50 -9.64
CA GLY A 25 -3.17 1.42 -10.75
C GLY A 25 -3.55 0.36 -11.78
N LEU A 26 -4.00 -0.82 -11.33
CA LEU A 26 -4.51 -1.88 -12.20
C LEU A 26 -5.79 -1.46 -12.92
N TRP A 27 -6.67 -0.74 -12.24
CA TRP A 27 -7.88 -0.17 -12.84
C TRP A 27 -7.52 0.81 -13.96
N CYS A 28 -6.63 1.77 -13.70
CA CYS A 28 -6.13 2.69 -14.72
C CYS A 28 -5.41 1.97 -15.86
N LEU A 29 -4.73 0.85 -15.60
CA LEU A 29 -4.12 0.02 -16.65
C LEU A 29 -5.21 -0.59 -17.55
N TYR A 30 -6.28 -1.11 -16.95
CA TYR A 30 -7.42 -1.65 -17.70
C TYR A 30 -8.07 -0.56 -18.57
N ASP A 31 -8.38 0.60 -17.99
CA ASP A 31 -9.02 1.70 -18.73
C ASP A 31 -8.08 2.43 -19.71
N GLY A 32 -6.76 2.28 -19.58
CA GLY A 32 -5.77 2.93 -20.47
C GLY A 32 -5.34 2.08 -21.67
N TRP A 33 -5.52 0.76 -21.62
CA TRP A 33 -5.07 -0.18 -22.65
C TRP A 33 -6.10 -1.22 -23.09
N LEU A 34 -6.96 -1.71 -22.18
CA LEU A 34 -7.90 -2.80 -22.47
C LEU A 34 -9.30 -2.31 -22.80
N THR A 35 -9.75 -1.20 -22.22
CA THR A 35 -11.06 -0.62 -22.53
C THR A 35 -11.07 0.06 -23.90
N SER A 36 -12.17 -0.07 -24.62
CA SER A 36 -12.40 0.59 -25.93
C SER A 36 -13.53 1.62 -25.88
N ASP A 37 -13.94 2.00 -24.67
CA ASP A 37 -15.07 2.91 -24.46
C ASP A 37 -14.71 4.34 -24.93
N PRO A 38 -15.48 4.95 -25.84
CA PRO A 38 -15.16 6.28 -26.40
C PRO A 38 -15.07 7.38 -25.34
N LYS A 39 -15.72 7.25 -24.19
CA LYS A 39 -15.61 8.20 -23.07
C LYS A 39 -14.25 8.14 -22.37
N MET A 40 -13.59 6.98 -22.39
CA MET A 40 -12.29 6.78 -21.77
C MET A 40 -11.13 7.23 -22.66
N GLN A 41 -11.37 7.47 -23.96
CA GLN A 41 -10.38 8.03 -24.89
C GLN A 41 -9.90 9.42 -24.48
N GLU A 42 -10.76 10.23 -23.87
CA GLU A 42 -10.41 11.57 -23.37
C GLU A 42 -9.42 11.50 -22.19
N TYR A 43 -9.55 10.48 -21.35
CA TYR A 43 -8.72 10.26 -20.17
C TYR A 43 -7.61 9.24 -20.41
N LEU A 44 -7.37 8.86 -21.66
CA LEU A 44 -6.49 7.74 -22.01
C LEU A 44 -5.04 8.01 -21.60
N LEU A 45 -4.55 9.23 -21.81
CA LEU A 45 -3.23 9.65 -21.33
C LEU A 45 -3.14 9.66 -19.80
N PHE A 46 -4.20 10.12 -19.12
CA PHE A 46 -4.27 10.14 -17.66
C PHE A 46 -4.23 8.72 -17.09
N ASN A 47 -5.03 7.80 -17.64
CA ASN A 47 -5.04 6.39 -17.24
C ASN A 47 -3.70 5.71 -17.51
N ARG A 48 -3.02 6.06 -18.62
CA ARG A 48 -1.71 5.51 -18.95
C ARG A 48 -0.61 5.95 -17.99
N ILE A 49 -0.55 7.24 -17.69
CA ILE A 49 0.46 7.77 -16.77
C ILE A 49 0.11 7.35 -15.34
N GLY A 50 -1.17 7.45 -14.97
CA GLY A 50 -1.70 7.08 -13.67
C GLY A 50 -1.41 5.62 -13.33
N SER A 51 -1.61 4.68 -14.27
CA SER A 51 -1.30 3.27 -14.03
C SER A 51 0.18 3.06 -13.71
N VAL A 52 1.08 3.66 -14.50
CA VAL A 52 2.53 3.50 -14.31
C VAL A 52 2.96 4.10 -12.98
N VAL A 53 2.51 5.31 -12.67
CA VAL A 53 2.87 6.01 -11.42
C VAL A 53 2.32 5.27 -10.20
N LEU A 54 1.04 4.89 -10.22
CA LEU A 54 0.39 4.20 -9.10
C LEU A 54 0.98 2.82 -8.86
N LEU A 55 1.24 2.04 -9.91
CA LEU A 55 1.82 0.70 -9.77
C LEU A 55 3.27 0.75 -9.29
N LEU A 56 4.08 1.68 -9.79
CA LEU A 56 5.45 1.86 -9.30
C LEU A 56 5.45 2.32 -7.85
N TRP A 57 4.58 3.25 -7.48
CA TRP A 57 4.49 3.71 -6.10
C TRP A 57 4.00 2.60 -5.17
N ALA A 58 2.96 1.85 -5.56
CA ALA A 58 2.49 0.67 -4.82
C ALA A 58 3.63 -0.33 -4.57
N ALA A 59 4.46 -0.60 -5.60
CA ALA A 59 5.58 -1.51 -5.49
C ALA A 59 6.66 -1.00 -4.51
N ILE A 60 7.03 0.28 -4.60
CA ILE A 60 8.00 0.89 -3.69
C ILE A 60 7.49 0.84 -2.26
N ASP A 61 6.22 1.18 -2.04
CA ASP A 61 5.60 1.20 -0.72
C ASP A 61 5.50 -0.20 -0.13
N ALA A 62 5.05 -1.19 -0.91
CA ALA A 62 5.03 -2.59 -0.49
C ALA A 62 6.43 -3.12 -0.12
N VAL A 63 7.48 -2.74 -0.86
CA VAL A 63 8.86 -3.11 -0.51
C VAL A 63 9.31 -2.43 0.77
N ARG A 64 8.97 -1.15 0.99
CA ARG A 64 9.28 -0.45 2.24
C ARG A 64 8.58 -1.09 3.44
N THR A 65 7.28 -1.38 3.32
CA THR A 65 6.51 -2.06 4.37
C THR A 65 7.11 -3.42 4.71
N ARG A 66 7.43 -4.24 3.70
CA ARG A 66 8.10 -5.54 3.91
C ARG A 66 9.46 -5.42 4.58
N ARG A 67 10.20 -4.34 4.32
CA ARG A 67 11.50 -4.10 4.97
C ARG A 67 11.32 -3.73 6.43
N LEU A 68 10.37 -2.86 6.75
CA LEU A 68 10.04 -2.48 8.12
C LEU A 68 9.60 -3.69 8.94
N GLU A 69 8.70 -4.52 8.41
CA GLU A 69 8.28 -5.74 9.10
C GLU A 69 9.43 -6.72 9.34
N ARG A 70 10.38 -6.83 8.40
CA ARG A 70 11.58 -7.66 8.59
C ARG A 70 12.52 -7.09 9.63
N GLU A 71 12.69 -5.77 9.70
CA GLU A 71 13.49 -5.09 10.71
C GLU A 71 12.85 -5.24 12.10
N GLU A 72 11.53 -5.11 12.21
CA GLU A 72 10.77 -5.36 13.44
C GLU A 72 10.86 -6.84 13.88
N ALA A 73 10.71 -7.78 12.96
CA ALA A 73 10.86 -9.21 13.25
C ALA A 73 12.29 -9.60 13.65
N ALA A 74 13.31 -8.91 13.10
CA ALA A 74 14.71 -9.13 13.47
C ALA A 74 15.11 -8.44 14.79
N ALA A 75 14.46 -7.32 15.12
CA ALA A 75 14.67 -6.59 16.36
C ALA A 75 13.84 -7.14 17.54
N ALA A 76 12.79 -7.92 17.25
CA ALA A 76 12.05 -8.64 18.27
C ALA A 76 13.01 -9.58 19.02
N PRO A 77 13.21 -9.38 20.34
CA PRO A 77 14.08 -10.26 21.10
C PRO A 77 13.51 -11.68 21.02
N PRO A 78 14.36 -12.72 20.88
CA PRO A 78 13.87 -14.09 20.88
C PRO A 78 13.08 -14.31 22.16
N ASP A 79 11.84 -14.73 21.97
CA ASP A 79 10.85 -15.01 22.99
C ASP A 79 11.53 -15.77 24.13
N ARG A 80 11.73 -15.09 25.26
CA ARG A 80 12.10 -15.74 26.52
C ARG A 80 10.88 -16.51 27.00
N CYS A 81 10.65 -17.70 26.46
CA CYS A 81 9.94 -18.74 27.19
C CYS A 81 10.96 -19.50 28.05
N GLY A 82 10.81 -19.42 29.37
CA GLY A 82 11.53 -20.27 30.32
C GLY A 82 11.45 -19.74 31.76
N GLY A 83 10.47 -20.23 32.53
CA GLY A 83 10.30 -19.99 33.97
C GLY A 83 8.89 -20.29 34.43
#